data_AF-A0A1X7ULP9-F1
#
_entry.id   AF-A0A1X7ULP9-F1
#
_cell.length_a   1.000
_cell.length_b   1.000
_cell.length_c   1.000
_cell.angle_alpha   90.00
_cell.angle_beta   90.00
_cell.angle_gamma   90.00
#
_symmetry.space_group_name_H-M   'P 1'
#
loop_
_entity.id
_entity.type
_entity.pdbx_description
1 polymer ?
#
loop_
_entity_poly.entity_id
_entity_poly.type
_entity_poly.pdbx_seq_one_letter_code
_entity_poly.pdbx_strand_id
1 'polypeptide(L)'
;MGNVGQTIAEILEKINVLDEEFEGNLSTMLVPIRGTNQYWFHVKGEVKAMIAEYGSPTLFLTLSCAKYDSADIAEYLRKVNNAQQSYSISRLCTEDHVSVSRQFSYKFKDFFNIVNLQRGVLGKVEQYYVKKEYQMLGAPHYHILLCIENAPVVGIDCPEELCSFIQDRITCHIPDSNT
;
A
#
# COMPACT_ATOMS: atom_id res chain seq x y z
N MET A 1 -39.99 -7.64 9.20
CA MET A 1 -40.45 -8.92 8.62
C MET A 1 -39.27 -9.52 7.89
N GLY A 2 -38.85 -10.73 8.28
CA GLY A 2 -37.62 -11.36 7.78
C GLY A 2 -37.70 -11.61 6.27
N ASN A 3 -36.59 -11.34 5.58
CA ASN A 3 -36.45 -11.54 4.15
C ASN A 3 -36.67 -13.03 3.84
N VAL A 4 -37.77 -13.36 3.17
CA VAL A 4 -38.03 -14.69 2.61
C VAL A 4 -36.96 -14.92 1.56
N GLY A 5 -36.22 -16.03 1.68
CA GLY A 5 -35.10 -16.33 0.79
C GLY A 5 -35.54 -16.34 -0.67
N GLN A 6 -35.01 -15.42 -1.47
CA GLN A 6 -35.21 -15.40 -2.92
C GLN A 6 -34.63 -16.67 -3.53
N THR A 7 -35.31 -17.21 -4.54
CA THR A 7 -34.79 -18.36 -5.28
C THR A 7 -33.70 -17.93 -6.27
N ILE A 8 -32.83 -18.86 -6.65
CA ILE A 8 -31.78 -18.59 -7.66
C ILE A 8 -32.41 -18.14 -8.99
N ALA A 9 -33.58 -18.67 -9.35
CA ALA A 9 -34.28 -18.29 -10.58
C ALA A 9 -34.72 -16.81 -10.56
N GLU A 10 -35.29 -16.34 -9.44
CA GLU A 10 -35.69 -14.94 -9.27
C GLU A 10 -34.50 -13.98 -9.32
N ILE A 11 -33.35 -14.39 -8.76
CA ILE A 11 -32.11 -13.60 -8.82
C ILE A 11 -31.60 -13.53 -10.27
N LEU A 12 -31.60 -14.66 -10.99
CA LEU A 12 -31.16 -14.71 -12.39
C LEU A 12 -32.06 -13.86 -13.29
N GLU A 13 -33.37 -13.86 -13.04
CA GLU A 13 -34.32 -13.01 -13.76
C GLU A 13 -34.01 -11.53 -13.53
N LYS A 14 -33.80 -11.12 -12.27
CA LYS A 14 -33.42 -9.72 -11.92
C LYS A 14 -32.12 -9.26 -12.57
N ILE A 15 -31.14 -10.16 -12.68
CA ILE A 15 -29.89 -9.89 -13.41
C ILE A 15 -30.17 -9.73 -14.91
N ASN A 16 -30.99 -10.60 -15.50
CA ASN A 16 -31.28 -10.58 -16.93
C ASN A 16 -32.08 -9.35 -17.37
N VAL A 17 -32.95 -8.82 -16.50
CA VAL A 17 -33.74 -7.61 -16.78
C VAL A 17 -33.02 -6.32 -16.39
N LEU A 18 -31.76 -6.37 -15.95
CA LEU A 18 -30.95 -5.23 -15.50
C LEU A 18 -31.72 -4.35 -14.49
N ASP A 19 -32.32 -4.98 -13.48
CA ASP A 19 -33.06 -4.26 -12.44
C ASP A 19 -32.12 -3.30 -11.69
N GLU A 20 -32.32 -1.99 -11.87
CA GLU A 20 -31.40 -0.95 -11.38
C GLU A 20 -31.23 -0.97 -9.86
N GLU A 21 -32.31 -1.25 -9.12
CA GLU A 21 -32.27 -1.34 -7.66
C GLU A 21 -31.45 -2.56 -7.21
N PHE A 22 -31.67 -3.72 -7.84
CA PHE A 22 -30.91 -4.93 -7.58
C PHE A 22 -29.43 -4.77 -7.95
N GLU A 23 -29.12 -4.18 -9.10
CA GLU A 23 -27.74 -3.88 -9.51
C GLU A 23 -27.05 -2.90 -8.55
N GLY A 24 -27.74 -1.84 -8.12
CA GLY A 24 -27.23 -0.89 -7.15
C GLY A 24 -26.90 -1.53 -5.80
N ASN A 25 -27.80 -2.39 -5.32
CA ASN A 25 -27.61 -3.17 -4.09
C ASN A 25 -26.44 -4.14 -4.21
N LEU A 26 -26.37 -4.92 -5.30
CA LEU A 26 -25.28 -5.84 -5.57
C LEU A 26 -23.95 -5.09 -5.68
N SER A 27 -23.94 -3.94 -6.36
CA SER A 27 -22.76 -3.11 -6.50
C SER A 27 -22.22 -2.71 -5.13
N THR A 28 -23.09 -2.17 -4.27
CA THR A 28 -22.78 -1.78 -2.89
C THR A 28 -22.25 -2.95 -2.06
N MET A 29 -22.86 -4.13 -2.19
CA MET A 29 -22.42 -5.35 -1.50
C MET A 29 -21.03 -5.83 -1.94
N LEU A 30 -20.65 -5.59 -3.20
CA LEU A 30 -19.37 -6.02 -3.77
C LEU A 30 -18.22 -5.04 -3.54
N VAL A 31 -18.50 -3.76 -3.24
CA VAL A 31 -17.48 -2.74 -2.92
C VAL A 31 -16.47 -3.19 -1.86
N PRO A 32 -16.83 -3.78 -0.70
CA PRO A 32 -15.85 -4.19 0.31
C PRO A 32 -15.05 -5.45 -0.07
N ILE A 33 -15.45 -6.18 -1.11
CA ILE A 33 -14.82 -7.45 -1.49
C ILE A 33 -13.63 -7.16 -2.42
N ARG A 34 -12.41 -7.29 -1.89
CA ARG A 34 -11.19 -7.09 -2.67
C ARG A 34 -11.16 -7.98 -3.92
N GLY A 35 -10.84 -7.37 -5.06
CA GLY A 35 -10.73 -8.06 -6.35
C GLY A 35 -11.98 -7.95 -7.23
N THR A 36 -13.13 -7.50 -6.71
CA THR A 36 -14.30 -7.21 -7.53
C THR A 36 -14.09 -5.95 -8.36
N ASN A 37 -14.85 -5.81 -9.46
CA ASN A 37 -14.82 -4.60 -10.27
C ASN A 37 -15.29 -3.38 -9.47
N GLN A 38 -16.26 -3.57 -8.58
CA GLN A 38 -16.83 -2.52 -7.72
C GLN A 38 -15.81 -2.01 -6.71
N TYR A 39 -15.05 -2.91 -6.08
CA TYR A 39 -13.91 -2.53 -5.23
C TYR A 39 -12.90 -1.68 -6.01
N TRP A 40 -12.48 -2.13 -7.20
CA TRP A 40 -11.51 -1.40 -8.00
C TRP A 40 -12.05 -0.07 -8.54
N PHE A 41 -13.33 0.01 -8.86
CA PHE A 41 -13.99 1.25 -9.26
C PHE A 41 -13.96 2.27 -8.12
N HIS A 42 -14.31 1.85 -6.90
CA HIS A 42 -14.26 2.69 -5.71
C HIS A 42 -12.83 3.18 -5.41
N VAL A 43 -11.86 2.26 -5.30
CA VAL A 43 -10.44 2.60 -5.04
C VAL A 43 -9.86 3.53 -6.10
N LYS A 44 -10.17 3.30 -7.38
CA LYS A 44 -9.75 4.19 -8.47
C LYS A 44 -10.41 5.57 -8.34
N GLY A 45 -11.67 5.63 -7.90
CA GLY A 45 -12.40 6.85 -7.58
C GLY A 45 -11.71 7.66 -6.49
N GLU A 46 -11.29 7.01 -5.39
CA GLU A 46 -10.55 7.67 -4.30
C GLU A 46 -9.24 8.30 -4.77
N VAL A 47 -8.43 7.57 -5.55
CA VAL A 47 -7.17 8.09 -6.09
C VAL A 47 -7.43 9.25 -7.07
N LYS A 48 -8.48 9.16 -7.89
CA LYS A 48 -8.87 10.28 -8.78
C LYS A 48 -9.33 11.50 -8.00
N ALA A 49 -10.11 11.32 -6.94
CA ALA A 49 -10.56 12.42 -6.08
C ALA A 49 -9.36 13.09 -5.39
N MET A 50 -8.41 12.28 -4.89
CA MET A 50 -7.15 12.78 -4.35
C MET A 50 -6.39 13.64 -5.36
N ILE A 51 -6.26 13.19 -6.61
CA ILE A 51 -5.57 13.95 -7.67
C ILE A 51 -6.34 15.22 -8.05
N ALA A 52 -7.67 15.17 -8.06
CA ALA A 52 -8.49 16.33 -8.40
C ALA A 52 -8.41 17.44 -7.33
N GLU A 53 -8.34 17.06 -6.04
CA GLU A 53 -8.30 17.99 -4.91
C GLU A 53 -6.89 18.52 -4.63
N TYR A 54 -5.88 17.63 -4.60
CA TYR A 54 -4.51 17.97 -4.19
C TYR A 54 -3.52 18.10 -5.36
N GLY A 55 -3.98 17.90 -6.60
CA GLY A 55 -3.12 17.88 -7.78
C GLY A 55 -2.35 16.57 -7.96
N SER A 56 -1.37 16.59 -8.86
CA SER A 56 -0.54 15.41 -9.11
C SER A 56 0.28 15.05 -7.86
N PRO A 57 0.40 13.76 -7.50
CA PRO A 57 1.28 13.34 -6.41
C PRO A 57 2.71 13.82 -6.65
N THR A 58 3.34 14.32 -5.60
CA THR A 58 4.71 14.83 -5.62
C THR A 58 5.72 13.69 -5.78
N LEU A 59 5.55 12.60 -5.02
CA LEU A 59 6.46 11.45 -5.02
C LEU A 59 5.69 10.14 -5.18
N PHE A 60 6.32 9.20 -5.87
CA PHE A 60 5.93 7.80 -5.91
C PHE A 60 7.01 6.94 -5.27
N LEU A 61 6.65 6.20 -4.22
CA LEU A 61 7.57 5.32 -3.50
C LEU A 61 7.15 3.87 -3.67
N THR A 62 8.15 3.00 -3.75
CA THR A 62 7.96 1.56 -3.77
C THR A 62 8.83 0.92 -2.69
N LEU A 63 8.20 0.21 -1.75
CA LEU A 63 8.89 -0.48 -0.65
C LEU A 63 8.70 -1.99 -0.75
N SER A 64 9.81 -2.70 -0.91
CA SER A 64 9.86 -4.16 -1.11
C SER A 64 10.43 -4.88 0.10
N CYS A 65 9.96 -6.10 0.35
CA CYS A 65 10.50 -6.94 1.41
C CYS A 65 11.74 -7.71 0.94
N ALA A 66 12.93 -7.30 1.39
CA ALA A 66 14.19 -8.03 1.23
C ALA A 66 14.30 -9.21 2.21
N LYS A 67 13.32 -10.13 2.17
CA LYS A 67 13.12 -11.16 3.22
C LYS A 67 14.28 -12.15 3.37
N TYR A 68 15.10 -12.36 2.35
CA TYR A 68 16.22 -13.31 2.40
C TYR A 68 17.51 -12.71 2.97
N ASP A 69 17.56 -11.39 3.13
CA ASP A 69 18.74 -10.68 3.65
C ASP A 69 18.43 -9.98 4.99
N SER A 70 17.22 -10.15 5.51
CA SER A 70 16.73 -9.48 6.70
C SER A 70 16.99 -10.32 7.96
N ALA A 71 18.05 -9.96 8.69
CA ALA A 71 18.40 -10.61 9.96
C ALA A 71 17.27 -10.55 10.99
N ASP A 72 16.54 -9.43 11.04
CA ASP A 72 15.42 -9.24 11.95
C ASP A 72 14.21 -10.15 11.63
N ILE A 73 13.92 -10.40 10.34
CA ILE A 73 12.89 -11.37 9.94
C ILE A 73 13.35 -12.78 10.32
N ALA A 74 14.61 -13.14 10.07
CA ALA A 74 15.12 -14.46 10.48
C ALA A 74 15.04 -14.67 12.00
N GLU A 75 15.43 -13.69 12.81
CA GLU A 75 15.33 -13.78 14.27
C GLU A 75 13.88 -13.93 14.73
N TYR A 76 12.97 -13.12 14.19
CA TYR A 76 11.55 -13.21 14.47
C TYR A 76 10.97 -14.58 14.14
N LEU A 77 11.27 -15.12 12.95
CA LEU A 77 10.77 -16.44 12.52
C LEU A 77 11.31 -17.57 13.39
N ARG A 78 12.60 -17.51 13.79
CA ARG A 78 13.16 -18.51 14.72
C ARG A 78 12.42 -18.51 16.04
N LYS A 79 12.12 -17.33 16.58
CA LYS A 79 11.39 -17.17 17.84
C LYS A 79 9.96 -17.68 17.75
N VAL A 80 9.22 -17.32 16.70
CA VAL A 80 7.81 -17.71 16.55
C VAL A 80 7.65 -19.20 16.27
N ASN A 81 8.56 -19.79 15.49
CA ASN A 81 8.46 -21.18 15.06
C ASN A 81 9.29 -22.16 15.91
N ASN A 82 9.98 -21.67 16.95
CA ASN A 82 10.96 -22.44 17.73
C ASN A 82 11.97 -23.18 16.82
N ALA A 83 12.39 -22.52 15.74
CA ALA A 83 13.20 -23.15 14.70
C ALA A 83 14.68 -23.25 15.11
N GLN A 84 15.37 -24.28 14.62
CA GLN A 84 16.80 -24.48 14.91
C GLN A 84 17.64 -23.34 14.32
N GLN A 85 18.71 -22.97 15.04
CA GLN A 85 19.63 -21.91 14.58
C GLN A 85 20.31 -22.24 13.26
N SER A 86 20.48 -23.53 12.95
CA SER A 86 21.04 -24.05 11.70
C SER A 86 20.16 -23.79 10.48
N TYR A 87 18.87 -23.45 10.66
CA TYR A 87 17.97 -23.20 9.53
C TYR A 87 18.36 -21.92 8.81
N SER A 88 18.46 -22.01 7.48
CA SER A 88 18.68 -20.86 6.62
C SER A 88 17.44 -19.96 6.61
N ILE A 89 17.65 -18.67 6.42
CA ILE A 89 16.57 -17.69 6.27
C ILE A 89 15.63 -18.04 5.12
N SER A 90 16.15 -18.58 4.02
CA SER A 90 15.34 -19.04 2.89
C SER A 90 14.36 -20.14 3.29
N ARG A 91 14.81 -21.09 4.13
CA ARG A 91 13.96 -22.15 4.67
C ARG A 91 12.88 -21.57 5.58
N LEU A 92 13.27 -20.74 6.56
CA LEU A 92 12.35 -20.09 7.49
C LEU A 92 11.25 -19.29 6.75
N CYS A 93 11.65 -18.50 5.74
CA CYS A 93 10.74 -17.67 4.97
C CYS A 93 9.80 -18.48 4.05
N THR A 94 10.21 -19.68 3.64
CA THR A 94 9.40 -20.57 2.80
C THR A 94 8.39 -21.35 3.66
N GLU A 95 8.82 -21.83 4.82
CA GLU A 95 7.98 -22.58 5.76
C GLU A 95 6.89 -21.69 6.38
N ASP A 96 7.16 -20.39 6.62
CA ASP A 96 6.20 -19.47 7.25
C ASP A 96 6.14 -18.09 6.57
N HIS A 97 5.57 -18.07 5.36
CA HIS A 97 5.35 -16.86 4.58
C HIS A 97 4.35 -15.88 5.23
N VAL A 98 3.44 -16.39 6.08
CA VAL A 98 2.44 -15.56 6.77
C VAL A 98 3.11 -14.68 7.81
N SER A 99 3.99 -15.26 8.64
CA SER A 99 4.77 -14.51 9.62
C SER A 99 5.74 -13.53 8.96
N VAL A 100 6.36 -13.89 7.83
CA VAL A 100 7.15 -12.94 7.03
C VAL A 100 6.31 -11.72 6.63
N SER A 101 5.13 -11.95 6.04
CA SER A 101 4.23 -10.86 5.60
C SER A 101 3.79 -10.01 6.78
N ARG A 102 3.48 -10.62 7.92
CA ARG A 102 3.08 -9.93 9.15
C ARG A 102 4.19 -9.04 9.69
N GLN A 103 5.40 -9.58 9.84
CA GLN A 103 6.54 -8.84 10.38
C GLN A 103 6.90 -7.65 9.49
N PHE A 104 6.97 -7.86 8.18
CA PHE A 104 7.22 -6.76 7.25
C PHE A 104 6.10 -5.72 7.27
N SER A 105 4.84 -6.12 7.42
CA SER A 105 3.72 -5.19 7.51
C SER A 105 3.82 -4.28 8.74
N TYR A 106 4.32 -4.78 9.88
CA TYR A 106 4.58 -3.95 11.06
C TYR A 106 5.72 -2.97 10.80
N LYS A 107 6.85 -3.44 10.29
CA LYS A 107 7.99 -2.57 9.94
C LYS A 107 7.60 -1.48 8.94
N PHE A 108 6.82 -1.82 7.94
CA PHE A 108 6.28 -0.86 6.98
C PHE A 108 5.46 0.22 7.68
N LYS A 109 4.52 -0.17 8.55
CA LYS A 109 3.67 0.77 9.28
C LYS A 109 4.50 1.71 10.14
N ASP A 110 5.45 1.18 10.89
CA ASP A 110 6.31 1.99 11.77
C ASP A 110 7.20 2.93 10.96
N PHE A 111 7.84 2.43 9.91
CA PHE A 111 8.63 3.25 8.99
C PHE A 111 7.77 4.35 8.39
N PHE A 112 6.62 4.02 7.81
CA PHE A 112 5.77 4.99 7.14
C PHE A 112 5.24 6.05 8.11
N ASN A 113 4.73 5.64 9.28
CA ASN A 113 4.17 6.56 10.25
C ASN A 113 5.23 7.44 10.90
N ILE A 114 6.36 6.86 11.32
CA ILE A 114 7.39 7.61 12.06
C ILE A 114 8.24 8.44 11.10
N VAL A 115 8.76 7.83 10.03
CA VAL A 115 9.73 8.48 9.14
C VAL A 115 9.06 9.44 8.17
N ASN A 116 7.97 9.02 7.52
CA ASN A 116 7.33 9.85 6.50
C ASN A 116 6.27 10.79 7.09
N LEU A 117 5.38 10.31 7.97
CA LEU A 117 4.27 11.15 8.46
C LEU A 117 4.67 12.04 9.64
N GLN A 118 5.33 11.49 10.66
CA GLN A 118 5.67 12.24 11.88
C GLN A 118 6.93 13.10 11.71
N ARG A 119 8.01 12.51 11.22
CA ARG A 119 9.28 13.23 11.01
C ARG A 119 9.30 14.05 9.73
N GLY A 120 8.44 13.74 8.76
CA GLY A 120 8.38 14.47 7.49
C GLY A 120 9.71 14.45 6.74
N VAL A 121 10.43 13.31 6.74
CA VAL A 121 11.78 13.23 6.12
C VAL A 121 11.74 13.56 4.62
N LEU A 122 10.64 13.24 3.94
CA LEU A 122 10.43 13.60 2.54
C LEU A 122 9.69 14.95 2.37
N GLY A 123 9.45 15.68 3.46
CA GLY A 123 8.55 16.82 3.54
C GLY A 123 7.27 16.51 4.31
N LYS A 124 6.50 17.55 4.64
CA LYS A 124 5.20 17.41 5.32
C LYS A 124 4.20 16.80 4.34
N VAL A 125 3.74 15.59 4.66
CA VAL A 125 2.76 14.87 3.84
C VAL A 125 1.37 15.45 4.12
N GLU A 126 0.77 16.06 3.10
CA GLU A 126 -0.60 16.58 3.17
C GLU A 126 -1.62 15.46 2.93
N GLN A 127 -1.36 14.64 1.91
CA GLN A 127 -2.21 13.51 1.56
C GLN A 127 -1.40 12.36 0.98
N TYR A 128 -1.85 11.12 1.17
CA TYR A 128 -1.18 9.95 0.62
C TYR A 128 -2.14 8.83 0.25
N TYR A 129 -1.69 7.92 -0.62
CA TYR A 129 -2.37 6.67 -0.93
C TYR A 129 -1.37 5.51 -0.90
N VAL A 130 -1.75 4.39 -0.28
CA VAL A 130 -0.91 3.18 -0.18
C VAL A 130 -1.65 1.98 -0.76
N LYS A 131 -1.03 1.32 -1.74
CA LYS A 131 -1.47 0.03 -2.28
C LYS A 131 -0.50 -1.06 -1.86
N LYS A 132 -1.01 -2.08 -1.18
CA LYS A 132 -0.26 -3.31 -0.87
C LYS A 132 -0.54 -4.35 -1.95
N GLU A 133 0.53 -4.82 -2.58
CA GLU A 133 0.54 -5.95 -3.50
C GLU A 133 1.40 -7.08 -2.92
N TYR A 134 1.29 -8.26 -3.52
CA TYR A 134 2.12 -9.41 -3.16
C TYR A 134 2.90 -9.84 -4.40
N GLN A 135 4.23 -9.79 -4.28
CA GLN A 135 5.14 -10.33 -5.29
C GLN A 135 5.28 -11.84 -5.13
N MET A 136 5.98 -12.46 -6.08
CA MET A 136 6.21 -13.91 -6.13
C MET A 136 6.67 -14.47 -4.76
N LEU A 137 6.10 -15.60 -4.37
CA LEU A 137 6.24 -16.25 -3.05
C LEU A 137 5.64 -15.45 -1.88
N GLY A 138 4.62 -14.63 -2.15
CA GLY A 138 3.80 -13.99 -1.11
C GLY A 138 4.49 -12.87 -0.33
N ALA A 139 5.58 -12.31 -0.87
CA ALA A 139 6.26 -11.19 -0.24
C ALA A 139 5.46 -9.89 -0.45
N PRO A 140 5.12 -9.16 0.61
CA PRO A 140 4.43 -7.87 0.49
C PRO A 140 5.28 -6.81 -0.21
N HIS A 141 4.62 -6.01 -1.03
CA HIS A 141 5.20 -4.94 -1.83
C HIS A 141 4.26 -3.73 -1.77
N TYR A 142 4.76 -2.57 -1.38
CA TYR A 142 3.93 -1.37 -1.18
C TYR A 142 4.23 -0.32 -2.23
N HIS A 143 3.20 0.13 -2.93
CA HIS A 143 3.23 1.31 -3.78
C HIS A 143 2.57 2.47 -3.06
N ILE A 144 3.20 3.64 -3.06
CA ILE A 144 2.78 4.79 -2.27
C ILE A 144 2.79 6.02 -3.17
N LEU A 145 1.69 6.76 -3.16
CA LEU A 145 1.61 8.11 -3.70
C LEU A 145 1.65 9.09 -2.52
N LEU A 146 2.50 10.11 -2.60
CA LEU A 146 2.62 11.17 -1.60
C LEU A 146 2.35 12.53 -2.24
N CYS A 147 1.47 13.32 -1.65
CA CYS A 147 1.31 14.75 -1.89
C CYS A 147 2.01 15.49 -0.75
N ILE A 148 3.07 16.22 -1.07
CA ILE A 148 3.89 16.96 -0.10
C ILE A 148 3.48 18.43 -0.18
N GLU A 149 3.23 19.02 0.99
CA GLU A 149 2.84 20.42 1.12
C GLU A 149 3.94 21.34 0.56
N ASN A 150 3.54 22.33 -0.25
CA ASN A 150 4.43 23.32 -0.87
C ASN A 150 5.58 22.72 -1.72
N ALA A 151 5.40 21.51 -2.26
CA ALA A 151 6.38 20.94 -3.18
C ALA A 151 6.33 21.64 -4.56
N PRO A 152 7.49 21.85 -5.22
CA PRO A 152 7.53 22.45 -6.55
C PRO A 152 6.89 21.55 -7.61
N VAL A 153 6.24 22.17 -8.57
CA VAL A 153 5.51 21.52 -9.67
C VAL A 153 6.32 21.61 -10.96
N VAL A 154 6.60 20.44 -11.55
CA VAL A 154 7.34 20.31 -12.80
C VAL A 154 6.65 21.07 -13.93
N GLY A 155 7.37 21.96 -14.60
CA GLY A 155 6.87 22.76 -15.72
C GLY A 155 6.09 24.02 -15.31
N ILE A 156 5.93 24.27 -14.00
CA ILE A 156 5.35 25.51 -13.46
C ILE A 156 6.42 26.29 -12.71
N ASP A 157 7.04 25.68 -11.71
CA ASP A 157 8.04 26.33 -10.85
C ASP A 157 9.43 26.33 -11.48
N CYS A 158 10.33 27.16 -10.94
CA CYS A 158 11.65 27.32 -11.52
C CYS A 158 12.50 26.02 -11.39
N PRO A 159 13.32 25.69 -12.42
CA PRO A 159 14.13 24.48 -12.41
C PRO A 159 15.08 24.39 -11.21
N GLU A 160 15.59 25.51 -10.72
CA GLU A 160 16.53 25.58 -9.60
C GLU A 160 15.88 25.13 -8.29
N GLU A 161 14.66 25.58 -8.01
CA GLU A 161 13.88 25.14 -6.83
C GLU A 161 13.54 23.66 -6.91
N LEU A 162 13.12 23.17 -8.09
CA LEU A 162 12.85 21.75 -8.30
C LEU A 162 14.10 20.89 -8.05
N CYS A 163 15.24 21.30 -8.60
CA CYS A 163 16.51 20.59 -8.42
C CYS A 163 16.94 20.59 -6.95
N SER A 164 16.81 21.73 -6.25
CA SER A 164 17.11 21.81 -4.82
C SER A 164 16.20 20.91 -4.00
N PHE A 165 14.90 20.88 -4.30
CA PHE A 165 13.93 20.02 -3.61
C PHE A 165 14.27 18.53 -3.77
N ILE A 166 14.62 18.11 -4.99
CA ILE A 166 15.03 16.72 -5.28
C ILE A 166 16.33 16.39 -4.56
N GLN A 167 17.35 17.25 -4.65
CA GLN A 167 18.68 16.99 -4.09
C GLN A 167 18.69 16.91 -2.56
N ASP A 168 17.80 17.65 -1.91
CA ASP A 168 17.62 17.65 -0.45
C ASP A 168 16.99 16.34 0.05
N ARG A 169 16.03 15.78 -0.69
CA ARG A 169 15.22 14.62 -0.24
C ARG A 169 15.61 13.28 -0.84
N ILE A 170 16.09 13.30 -2.08
CA ILE A 170 16.41 12.12 -2.88
C ILE A 170 17.92 12.12 -3.13
N THR A 171 18.66 11.78 -2.08
CA THR A 171 20.12 11.75 -2.11
C THR A 171 20.66 10.45 -1.58
N CYS A 172 21.76 9.99 -2.18
CA CYS A 172 22.56 8.87 -1.68
C CYS A 172 23.72 9.35 -0.80
N HIS A 173 23.83 10.66 -0.55
CA HIS A 173 24.86 11.22 0.30
C HIS A 173 24.68 10.73 1.74
N ILE A 174 25.69 10.06 2.26
CA ILE A 174 25.72 9.62 3.65
C ILE A 174 26.24 10.79 4.48
N PRO A 175 25.48 11.30 5.47
CA PRO A 175 25.95 12.41 6.30
C PRO A 175 27.24 12.02 7.05
N ASP A 176 28.15 12.97 7.18
CA ASP A 176 29.38 12.77 7.93
C ASP A 176 29.07 12.46 9.39
N SER A 177 29.77 11.47 9.95
CA SER A 177 29.53 10.97 11.32
C SER A 177 29.76 11.99 12.44
N ASN A 178 30.24 13.19 12.11
CA ASN A 178 30.62 14.25 13.04
C ASN A 178 29.65 15.45 13.06
N THR A 179 28.47 15.32 12.45
CA THR A 179 27.41 16.34 12.41
C THR A 179 26.09 15.74 12.86
#